data_AF-A0A409XXE2-F1
#
_entry.id   AF-A0A409XXE2-F1
#
_cell.length_a   1.000
_cell.length_b   1.000
_cell.length_c   1.000
_cell.angle_alpha   90.00
_cell.angle_beta   90.00
_cell.angle_gamma   90.00
#
_symmetry.space_group_name_H-M   'P 1'
#
loop_
_entity.id
_entity.type
_entity.pdbx_description
1 polymer ?
#
loop_
_entity_poly.entity_id
_entity_poly.type
_entity_poly.pdbx_seq_one_letter_code
_entity_poly.pdbx_strand_id
1 'polypeptide(L)'
;MEEDSEQFSLFKDCIAQRLFRSTTSEKDKEGTGDQADTDGLDEFASYIASEAWPTLPLAVKEATHETRDTVPDADTIPLESTSTSFSDSLVSYGLVPDEDDALIFLRKAVSDFLEQACAPPPVWSSTRADECAICSREVPLTYHHLIPRSVHDKVLKKGWHPKAMLNKVAWLCRPCHSFVHRVASNEDLAQHYHTVDLLLEREDIQKWQKYASKQRFGIRRG
;
A
#
# COMPACT_ATOMS: atom_id res chain seq x y z
N MET A 1 13.31 13.10 8.94
CA MET A 1 12.98 11.66 9.08
C MET A 1 11.48 11.43 8.83
N GLU A 2 10.87 12.17 7.89
CA GLU A 2 9.49 11.97 7.39
C GLU A 2 9.48 11.50 5.91
N GLU A 3 10.64 11.53 5.23
CA GLU A 3 10.83 11.25 3.80
C GLU A 3 10.90 9.75 3.47
N ASP A 4 11.06 8.87 4.46
CA ASP A 4 11.09 7.40 4.27
C ASP A 4 9.72 6.73 4.46
N SER A 5 8.64 7.50 4.50
CA SER A 5 7.29 6.94 4.62
C SER A 5 6.79 6.39 3.27
N GLU A 6 6.11 5.23 3.28
CA GLU A 6 5.39 4.70 2.10
C GLU A 6 4.45 5.75 1.49
N GLN A 7 3.86 6.59 2.33
CA GLN A 7 2.97 7.69 1.92
C GLN A 7 3.71 8.80 1.19
N PHE A 8 4.93 9.14 1.64
CA PHE A 8 5.76 10.11 0.93
C PHE A 8 6.19 9.58 -0.44
N SER A 9 6.57 8.30 -0.51
CA SER A 9 6.92 7.66 -1.79
C SER A 9 5.73 7.66 -2.76
N LEU A 10 4.52 7.34 -2.28
CA LEU A 10 3.31 7.40 -3.11
C LEU A 10 3.01 8.83 -3.58
N PHE A 11 3.18 9.84 -2.71
CA PHE A 11 3.01 11.23 -3.09
C PHE A 11 4.04 11.69 -4.13
N LYS A 12 5.31 11.30 -3.94
CA LYS A 12 6.38 11.51 -4.93
C LYS A 12 5.99 10.93 -6.28
N ASP A 13 5.50 9.70 -6.31
CA ASP A 13 5.08 9.04 -7.56
C ASP A 13 3.93 9.80 -8.25
N CYS A 14 2.99 10.36 -7.48
CA CYS A 14 1.92 11.21 -8.02
C CYS A 14 2.47 12.50 -8.65
N ILE A 15 3.46 13.14 -8.01
CA ILE A 15 4.15 14.30 -8.58
C ILE A 15 4.89 13.91 -9.87
N ALA A 16 5.68 12.84 -9.83
CA ALA A 16 6.43 12.35 -11.00
C ALA A 16 5.50 12.09 -12.19
N GLN A 17 4.40 11.36 -11.99
CA GLN A 17 3.40 11.08 -13.02
C GLN A 17 2.83 12.36 -13.65
N ARG A 18 2.62 13.42 -12.85
CA ARG A 18 2.14 14.69 -13.36
C ARG A 18 3.20 15.45 -14.14
N LEU A 19 4.44 15.46 -13.67
CA LEU A 19 5.57 16.02 -14.42
C LEU A 19 5.73 15.34 -15.79
N PHE A 20 5.59 14.02 -15.85
CA PHE A 20 5.58 13.27 -17.12
C PHE A 20 4.42 13.69 -18.03
N ARG A 21 3.21 13.89 -17.50
CA ARG A 21 2.05 14.34 -18.31
C ARG A 21 2.24 15.76 -18.86
N SER A 22 2.80 16.67 -18.07
CA SER A 22 3.09 18.04 -18.51
C SER A 22 4.15 18.08 -19.62
N THR A 23 5.20 17.26 -19.50
CA THR A 23 6.29 17.20 -20.49
C THR A 23 5.93 16.43 -21.77
N THR A 24 5.06 15.43 -21.68
CA THR A 24 4.59 14.66 -22.85
C THR A 24 3.49 15.38 -23.63
N SER A 25 2.70 16.25 -23.01
CA SER A 25 1.69 17.07 -23.71
C SER A 25 2.32 18.07 -24.71
N GLU A 26 3.63 18.33 -24.63
CA GLU A 26 4.38 19.14 -25.62
C GLU A 26 5.23 18.30 -26.59
N LYS A 27 5.51 17.02 -26.27
CA LYS A 27 6.44 16.14 -27.02
C LYS A 27 5.73 14.99 -27.77
N ASP A 28 4.65 15.28 -28.48
CA ASP A 28 4.22 14.44 -29.61
C ASP A 28 5.16 14.67 -30.81
N LYS A 29 6.43 14.24 -30.69
CA LYS A 29 7.37 13.92 -31.77
C LYS A 29 8.72 13.48 -31.17
N GLU A 30 9.11 12.28 -31.58
CA GLU A 30 10.41 11.63 -31.32
C GLU A 30 10.61 11.04 -29.92
N GLY A 31 10.23 9.77 -29.83
CA GLY A 31 10.63 8.88 -28.75
C GLY A 31 12.07 8.40 -28.92
N THR A 32 12.82 8.54 -27.83
CA THR A 32 13.87 7.65 -27.31
C THR A 32 14.19 8.24 -25.94
N GLY A 33 13.49 7.79 -24.89
CA GLY A 33 13.80 8.22 -23.51
C GLY A 33 15.12 7.60 -23.09
N ASP A 34 16.13 8.43 -22.87
CA ASP A 34 17.42 8.00 -22.33
C ASP A 34 17.29 7.76 -20.82
N GLN A 35 18.05 6.82 -20.29
CA GLN A 35 17.98 6.42 -18.88
C GLN A 35 18.46 7.55 -17.93
N ALA A 36 19.31 8.45 -18.46
CA ALA A 36 19.73 9.66 -17.77
C ALA A 36 18.60 10.69 -17.62
N ASP A 37 17.66 10.77 -18.58
CA ASP A 37 16.51 11.67 -18.51
C ASP A 37 15.50 11.19 -17.46
N THR A 38 15.36 9.87 -17.27
CA THR A 38 14.47 9.32 -16.24
C THR A 38 15.01 9.52 -14.83
N ASP A 39 16.32 9.36 -14.62
CA ASP A 39 16.94 9.54 -13.30
C ASP A 39 16.89 11.01 -12.86
N GLY A 40 17.12 11.95 -13.78
CA GLY A 40 17.00 13.39 -13.49
C GLY A 40 15.58 13.83 -13.15
N LEU A 41 14.57 13.19 -13.75
CA LEU A 41 13.15 13.46 -13.43
C LEU A 41 12.74 12.90 -12.07
N ASP A 42 13.24 11.74 -11.66
CA ASP A 42 12.96 11.19 -10.32
C ASP A 42 13.61 12.03 -9.21
N GLU A 43 14.84 12.52 -9.43
CA GLU A 43 15.50 13.43 -8.49
C GLU A 43 14.73 14.75 -8.37
N PHE A 44 14.30 15.32 -9.50
CA PHE A 44 13.49 16.53 -9.50
C PHE A 44 12.13 16.31 -8.84
N ALA A 45 11.45 15.20 -9.13
CA ALA A 45 10.18 14.85 -8.47
C ALA A 45 10.35 14.69 -6.95
N SER A 46 11.44 14.07 -6.51
CA SER A 46 11.79 13.94 -5.09
C SER A 46 11.97 15.30 -4.42
N TYR A 47 12.70 16.21 -5.07
CA TYR A 47 12.89 17.57 -4.59
C TYR A 47 11.55 18.33 -4.46
N ILE A 48 10.75 18.34 -5.53
CA ILE A 48 9.43 19.00 -5.55
C ILE A 48 8.49 18.41 -4.50
N ALA A 49 8.51 17.08 -4.31
CA ALA A 49 7.75 16.42 -3.26
C ALA A 49 8.21 16.86 -1.86
N SER A 50 9.51 16.98 -1.62
CA SER A 50 10.06 17.41 -0.32
C SER A 50 9.71 18.86 0.03
N GLU A 51 9.58 19.76 -0.96
CA GLU A 51 9.17 21.15 -0.74
C GLU A 51 7.68 21.27 -0.38
N ALA A 52 6.83 20.39 -0.92
CA ALA A 52 5.38 20.42 -0.70
C ALA A 52 4.91 19.56 0.48
N TRP A 53 5.55 18.41 0.74
CA TRP A 53 5.10 17.47 1.76
C TRP A 53 4.95 18.08 3.16
N PRO A 54 5.87 18.93 3.67
CA PRO A 54 5.76 19.53 4.99
C PRO A 54 4.50 20.36 5.21
N THR A 55 3.89 20.91 4.15
CA THR A 55 2.71 21.77 4.25
C THR A 55 1.41 20.98 4.34
N LEU A 56 1.44 19.69 3.98
CA LEU A 56 0.25 18.85 4.05
C LEU A 56 -0.14 18.54 5.51
N PRO A 57 -1.43 18.63 5.86
CA PRO A 57 -1.93 18.23 7.18
C PRO A 57 -1.59 16.77 7.50
N LEU A 58 -1.39 16.46 8.78
CA LEU A 58 -1.07 15.09 9.21
C LEU A 58 -2.13 14.07 8.77
N ALA A 59 -3.42 14.46 8.80
CA ALA A 59 -4.52 13.62 8.32
C ALA A 59 -4.36 13.18 6.85
N VAL A 60 -3.74 14.01 6.01
CA VAL A 60 -3.45 13.71 4.60
C VAL A 60 -2.21 12.82 4.52
N LYS A 61 -1.15 13.15 5.25
CA LYS A 61 0.10 12.35 5.28
C LYS A 61 -0.12 10.92 5.78
N GLU A 62 -1.11 10.69 6.63
CA GLU A 62 -1.50 9.39 7.20
C GLU A 62 -2.75 8.79 6.53
N ALA A 63 -3.16 9.31 5.37
CA ALA A 63 -4.36 8.86 4.67
C ALA A 63 -4.26 7.39 4.27
N THR A 64 -5.34 6.65 4.53
CA THR A 64 -5.51 5.25 4.15
C THR A 64 -6.97 5.02 3.74
N HIS A 65 -7.25 3.89 3.09
CA HIS A 65 -8.63 3.49 2.79
C HIS A 65 -9.57 3.55 4.01
N GLU A 66 -9.07 3.27 5.21
CA GLU A 66 -9.90 3.29 6.41
C GLU A 66 -10.13 4.67 7.01
N THR A 67 -9.20 5.59 6.78
CA THR A 67 -9.30 6.96 7.29
C THR A 67 -9.96 7.91 6.29
N ARG A 68 -10.29 7.46 5.07
CA ARG A 68 -10.84 8.29 3.98
C ARG A 68 -11.97 9.23 4.42
N ASP A 69 -12.90 8.76 5.26
CA ASP A 69 -14.04 9.56 5.76
C ASP A 69 -13.64 10.74 6.66
N THR A 70 -12.42 10.70 7.21
CA THR A 70 -11.85 11.73 8.11
C THR A 70 -10.82 12.63 7.42
N VAL A 71 -10.40 12.27 6.20
CA VAL A 71 -9.39 13.02 5.44
C VAL A 71 -10.08 14.11 4.63
N PRO A 72 -9.66 15.39 4.76
CA PRO A 72 -10.24 16.48 3.98
C PRO A 72 -10.00 16.29 2.49
N ASP A 73 -10.94 16.78 1.66
CA ASP A 73 -10.75 16.79 0.21
C ASP A 73 -9.66 17.78 -0.21
N ALA A 74 -8.98 17.48 -1.31
CA ALA A 74 -7.83 18.26 -1.79
C ALA A 74 -8.14 19.76 -1.96
N ASP A 75 -9.36 20.09 -2.38
CA ASP A 75 -9.82 21.48 -2.58
C ASP A 75 -9.95 22.28 -1.29
N THR A 76 -10.03 21.61 -0.14
CA THR A 76 -10.21 22.24 1.19
C THR A 76 -8.90 22.41 1.95
N ILE A 77 -7.80 21.85 1.45
CA ILE A 77 -6.49 21.93 2.10
C ILE A 77 -5.87 23.30 1.78
N PRO A 78 -5.43 24.07 2.79
CA PRO A 78 -4.70 25.30 2.56
C PRO A 78 -3.28 24.97 2.08
N LEU A 79 -3.02 25.18 0.80
CA LEU A 79 -1.72 24.91 0.16
C LEU A 79 -0.90 26.18 -0.06
N GLU A 80 -1.46 27.33 0.27
CA GLU A 80 -0.86 28.66 0.06
C GLU A 80 0.37 28.90 0.95
N SER A 81 0.59 28.05 1.97
CA SER A 81 1.81 28.08 2.79
C SER A 81 2.98 27.28 2.21
N THR A 82 2.83 26.72 1.00
CA THR A 82 3.89 25.97 0.33
C THR A 82 5.09 26.87 0.03
N SER A 83 6.29 26.30 0.14
CA SER A 83 7.56 26.99 -0.13
C SER A 83 7.53 27.65 -1.51
N THR A 84 7.94 28.92 -1.63
CA THR A 84 8.02 29.59 -2.94
C THR A 84 9.03 28.91 -3.88
N SER A 85 10.01 28.19 -3.32
CA SER A 85 10.94 27.36 -4.10
C SER A 85 10.22 26.29 -4.92
N PHE A 86 9.07 25.80 -4.45
CA PHE A 86 8.23 24.85 -5.19
C PHE A 86 7.70 25.47 -6.48
N SER A 87 7.02 26.63 -6.37
CA SER A 87 6.42 27.32 -7.51
C SER A 87 7.49 27.86 -8.46
N ASP A 88 8.55 28.47 -7.92
CA ASP A 88 9.66 29.02 -8.71
C ASP A 88 10.35 27.92 -9.53
N SER A 89 10.53 26.73 -8.96
CA SER A 89 11.12 25.60 -9.69
C SER A 89 10.22 25.12 -10.81
N LEU A 90 8.92 24.96 -10.59
CA LEU A 90 8.00 24.52 -11.66
C LEU A 90 7.90 25.55 -12.79
N VAL A 91 7.84 26.84 -12.46
CA VAL A 91 7.80 27.93 -13.46
C VAL A 91 9.13 28.03 -14.21
N SER A 92 10.26 27.96 -13.50
CA SER A 92 11.60 28.05 -14.12
C SER A 92 11.88 26.91 -15.10
N TYR A 93 11.33 25.72 -14.85
CA TYR A 93 11.43 24.58 -15.78
C TYR A 93 10.35 24.58 -16.86
N GLY A 94 9.48 25.60 -16.90
CA GLY A 94 8.42 25.75 -17.91
C GLY A 94 7.29 24.74 -17.78
N LEU A 95 7.14 24.10 -16.62
CA LEU A 95 6.14 23.05 -16.39
C LEU A 95 4.74 23.63 -16.12
N VAL A 96 4.71 24.86 -15.61
CA VAL A 96 3.51 25.67 -15.35
C VAL A 96 3.82 27.12 -15.71
N PRO A 97 2.82 27.91 -16.14
CA PRO A 97 3.04 29.28 -16.60
C PRO A 97 3.28 30.27 -15.45
N ASP A 98 2.68 30.05 -14.27
CA ASP A 98 2.76 30.94 -13.12
C ASP A 98 2.56 30.20 -11.78
N GLU A 99 2.60 30.96 -10.68
CA GLU A 99 2.45 30.46 -9.31
C GLU A 99 1.05 29.90 -9.03
N ASP A 100 0.00 30.49 -9.59
CA ASP A 100 -1.37 30.00 -9.41
C ASP A 100 -1.53 28.62 -10.04
N ASP A 101 -0.96 28.41 -11.23
CA ASP A 101 -0.93 27.11 -11.90
C ASP A 101 -0.04 26.09 -11.17
N ALA A 102 1.02 26.52 -10.48
CA ALA A 102 1.81 25.65 -9.59
C ALA A 102 0.97 25.13 -8.42
N LEU A 103 0.13 25.98 -7.81
CA LEU A 103 -0.79 25.55 -6.75
C LEU A 103 -1.90 24.65 -7.30
N ILE A 104 -2.39 24.90 -8.51
CA ILE A 104 -3.33 23.99 -9.19
C ILE A 104 -2.67 22.64 -9.46
N PHE A 105 -1.41 22.61 -9.90
CA PHE A 105 -0.62 21.39 -10.06
C PHE A 105 -0.56 20.62 -8.73
N LEU A 106 -0.22 21.30 -7.64
CA LEU A 106 -0.11 20.68 -6.32
C LEU A 106 -1.46 20.14 -5.82
N ARG A 107 -2.55 20.91 -5.94
CA ARG A 107 -3.92 20.43 -5.59
C ARG A 107 -4.25 19.14 -6.31
N LYS A 108 -3.97 19.09 -7.61
CA LYS A 108 -4.24 17.89 -8.40
C LYS A 108 -3.31 16.72 -8.02
N ALA A 109 -2.05 16.98 -7.66
CA ALA A 109 -1.14 15.95 -7.16
C ALA A 109 -1.63 15.36 -5.81
N VAL A 110 -2.08 16.22 -4.89
CA VAL A 110 -2.68 15.80 -3.62
C VAL A 110 -3.96 15.02 -3.85
N SER A 111 -4.80 15.42 -4.82
CA SER A 111 -6.00 14.67 -5.19
C SER A 111 -5.67 13.25 -5.68
N ASP A 112 -4.70 13.11 -6.60
CA ASP A 112 -4.29 11.79 -7.10
C ASP A 112 -3.71 10.93 -5.98
N PHE A 113 -2.92 11.54 -5.08
CA PHE A 113 -2.38 10.86 -3.91
C PHE A 113 -3.50 10.37 -2.98
N LEU A 114 -4.48 11.20 -2.66
CA LEU A 114 -5.61 10.81 -1.81
C LEU A 114 -6.44 9.71 -2.46
N GLU A 115 -6.66 9.77 -3.78
CA GLU A 115 -7.36 8.71 -4.51
C GLU A 115 -6.62 7.37 -4.41
N GLN A 116 -5.29 7.35 -4.55
CA GLN A 116 -4.49 6.13 -4.45
C GLN A 116 -4.32 5.64 -3.01
N ALA A 117 -3.98 6.52 -2.07
CA ALA A 117 -3.79 6.20 -0.65
C ALA A 117 -5.09 5.68 -0.01
N CYS A 118 -6.23 6.20 -0.46
CA CYS A 118 -7.55 5.80 0.02
C CYS A 118 -8.26 4.79 -0.89
N ALA A 119 -7.60 4.29 -1.93
CA ALA A 119 -8.20 3.31 -2.82
C ALA A 119 -8.61 2.05 -2.03
N PRO A 120 -9.75 1.43 -2.36
CA PRO A 120 -10.13 0.17 -1.74
C PRO A 120 -9.04 -0.86 -1.98
N PRO A 121 -8.74 -1.72 -0.99
CA PRO A 121 -7.80 -2.80 -1.19
C PRO A 121 -8.27 -3.64 -2.40
N PRO A 122 -7.33 -4.15 -3.22
CA PRO A 122 -7.66 -4.89 -4.42
C PRO A 122 -8.66 -6.01 -4.14
N VAL A 123 -9.61 -6.20 -5.07
CA VAL A 123 -10.62 -7.26 -4.98
C VAL A 123 -9.96 -8.60 -4.65
N TRP A 124 -10.49 -9.30 -3.64
CA TRP A 124 -9.86 -10.49 -3.06
C TRP A 124 -9.44 -11.56 -4.09
N SER A 125 -10.06 -11.64 -5.27
CA SER A 125 -9.63 -12.58 -6.32
C SER A 125 -8.31 -12.21 -7.00
N SER A 126 -7.95 -10.92 -7.05
CA SER A 126 -6.71 -10.44 -7.67
C SER A 126 -5.49 -10.51 -6.74
N THR A 127 -5.69 -10.75 -5.44
CA THR A 127 -4.59 -10.97 -4.48
C THR A 127 -4.26 -12.43 -4.28
N ARG A 128 -4.86 -13.33 -5.07
CA ARG A 128 -4.65 -14.78 -4.96
C ARG A 128 -3.19 -15.13 -5.27
N ALA A 129 -2.49 -15.62 -4.25
CA ALA A 129 -1.15 -16.18 -4.43
C ALA A 129 -1.18 -17.50 -5.20
N ASP A 130 -0.08 -17.83 -5.87
CA ASP A 130 0.08 -19.11 -6.57
C ASP A 130 0.39 -20.25 -5.60
N GLU A 131 1.06 -19.94 -4.49
CA GLU A 131 1.49 -20.91 -3.47
C GLU A 131 0.88 -20.68 -2.09
N CYS A 132 0.78 -21.76 -1.32
CA CYS A 132 0.33 -21.70 0.07
C CYS A 132 1.34 -20.98 0.96
N ALA A 133 0.92 -19.91 1.65
CA ALA A 133 1.79 -19.09 2.50
C ALA A 133 2.47 -19.84 3.68
N ILE A 134 2.00 -21.04 4.04
CA ILE A 134 2.66 -21.88 5.06
C ILE A 134 3.57 -22.93 4.42
N CYS A 135 3.08 -23.71 3.44
CA CYS A 135 3.81 -24.88 2.93
C CYS A 135 4.46 -24.70 1.56
N SER A 136 4.33 -23.52 0.95
CA SER A 136 4.91 -23.16 -0.36
C SER A 136 4.61 -24.15 -1.47
N ARG A 137 3.38 -24.69 -1.47
CA ARG A 137 2.89 -25.59 -2.51
C ARG A 137 1.92 -24.85 -3.41
N GLU A 138 2.11 -25.01 -4.72
CA GLU A 138 1.19 -24.60 -5.77
C GLU A 138 0.02 -25.61 -5.86
N VAL A 139 -1.00 -25.37 -5.04
CA VAL A 139 -2.20 -26.21 -4.96
C VAL A 139 -3.43 -25.30 -4.74
N PRO A 140 -4.67 -25.78 -4.92
CA PRO A 140 -5.85 -24.97 -4.65
C PRO A 140 -5.84 -24.38 -3.23
N LEU A 141 -5.83 -23.06 -3.19
CA LEU A 141 -5.80 -22.26 -1.96
C LEU A 141 -7.20 -21.85 -1.53
N THR A 142 -7.30 -21.54 -0.25
CA THR A 142 -8.48 -21.04 0.45
C THR A 142 -8.12 -19.72 1.11
N TYR A 143 -9.13 -18.86 1.23
CA TYR A 143 -9.01 -17.57 1.87
C TYR A 143 -9.09 -17.73 3.40
N HIS A 144 -8.04 -17.36 4.11
CA HIS A 144 -7.97 -17.48 5.57
C HIS A 144 -7.81 -16.10 6.20
N HIS A 145 -8.71 -15.74 7.12
CA HIS A 145 -8.58 -14.53 7.92
C HIS A 145 -7.60 -14.75 9.06
N LEU A 146 -6.51 -13.97 9.09
CA LEU A 146 -5.48 -14.07 10.14
C LEU A 146 -6.02 -13.67 11.51
N ILE A 147 -6.89 -12.66 11.55
CA ILE A 147 -7.77 -12.38 12.70
C ILE A 147 -9.17 -12.92 12.33
N PRO A 148 -9.62 -14.04 12.94
CA PRO A 148 -10.90 -14.64 12.57
C PRO A 148 -12.08 -13.66 12.74
N ARG A 149 -12.97 -13.58 11.75
CA ARG A 149 -14.13 -12.67 11.77
C ARG A 149 -15.00 -12.81 13.02
N SER A 150 -15.11 -14.03 13.56
CA SER A 150 -15.89 -14.31 14.77
C SER A 150 -15.40 -13.58 16.02
N VAL A 151 -14.17 -13.05 16.01
CA VAL A 151 -13.57 -12.34 17.16
C VAL A 151 -13.31 -10.86 16.90
N HIS A 152 -13.73 -10.31 15.74
CA HIS A 152 -13.51 -8.90 15.38
C HIS A 152 -14.08 -7.93 16.42
N ASP A 153 -15.34 -8.13 16.84
CA ASP A 153 -15.98 -7.29 17.87
C ASP A 153 -15.20 -7.32 19.18
N LYS A 154 -14.68 -8.49 19.55
CA LYS A 154 -13.88 -8.68 20.77
C LYS A 154 -12.53 -7.97 20.66
N VAL A 155 -11.85 -8.09 19.51
CA VAL A 155 -10.57 -7.45 19.21
C VAL A 155 -10.70 -5.93 19.38
N LEU A 156 -11.73 -5.33 18.78
CA LEU A 156 -11.99 -3.89 18.89
C LEU A 156 -12.34 -3.47 20.32
N LYS A 157 -13.25 -4.21 20.97
CA LYS A 157 -13.65 -3.91 22.36
C LYS A 157 -12.49 -4.00 23.36
N LYS A 158 -11.53 -4.89 23.10
CA LYS A 158 -10.34 -5.08 23.95
C LYS A 158 -9.14 -4.24 23.53
N GLY A 159 -9.22 -3.52 22.40
CA GLY A 159 -8.11 -2.73 21.87
C GLY A 159 -6.88 -3.57 21.51
N TRP A 160 -7.08 -4.84 21.10
CA TRP A 160 -5.95 -5.71 20.74
C TRP A 160 -5.30 -5.27 19.44
N HIS A 161 -6.11 -4.87 18.44
CA HIS A 161 -5.64 -4.42 17.14
C HIS A 161 -6.55 -3.30 16.59
N PRO A 162 -6.01 -2.39 15.75
CA PRO A 162 -6.82 -1.43 15.02
C PRO A 162 -7.72 -2.12 13.98
N LYS A 163 -8.76 -1.40 13.53
CA LYS A 163 -9.71 -1.87 12.50
C LYS A 163 -8.99 -2.33 11.22
N ALA A 164 -7.90 -1.65 10.86
CA ALA A 164 -7.01 -1.93 9.73
C ALA A 164 -6.50 -3.35 9.67
N MET A 165 -6.35 -4.02 10.81
CA MET A 165 -5.78 -5.36 10.86
C MET A 165 -6.83 -6.46 10.73
N LEU A 166 -8.10 -6.17 10.95
CA LEU A 166 -9.16 -7.19 11.04
C LEU A 166 -9.36 -7.96 9.72
N ASN A 167 -9.11 -7.30 8.60
CA ASN A 167 -9.28 -7.88 7.27
C ASN A 167 -7.98 -8.41 6.66
N LYS A 168 -6.88 -8.49 7.44
CA LYS A 168 -5.66 -9.16 6.99
C LYS A 168 -5.91 -10.65 6.78
N VAL A 169 -5.42 -11.17 5.66
CA VAL A 169 -5.69 -12.52 5.18
C VAL A 169 -4.43 -13.21 4.66
N ALA A 170 -4.51 -14.53 4.55
CA ALA A 170 -3.49 -15.36 3.95
C ALA A 170 -4.13 -16.39 3.00
N TRP A 171 -3.41 -16.75 1.95
CA TRP A 171 -3.78 -17.83 1.04
C TRP A 171 -3.18 -19.14 1.50
N LEU A 172 -4.03 -20.03 2.00
CA LEU A 172 -3.62 -21.30 2.57
C LEU A 172 -4.26 -22.46 1.82
N CYS A 173 -3.50 -23.51 1.54
CA CYS A 173 -4.09 -24.76 1.10
C CYS A 173 -4.98 -25.35 2.20
N ARG A 174 -6.01 -26.11 1.82
CA ARG A 174 -7.00 -26.65 2.78
C ARG A 174 -6.35 -27.40 3.98
N PRO A 175 -5.33 -28.25 3.81
CA PRO A 175 -4.66 -28.90 4.95
C PRO A 175 -4.00 -27.92 5.92
N CYS A 176 -3.32 -26.88 5.43
CA CYS A 176 -2.69 -25.87 6.28
C CYS A 176 -3.74 -25.02 6.99
N HIS A 177 -4.80 -24.61 6.30
CA HIS A 177 -5.91 -23.89 6.90
C HIS A 177 -6.53 -24.70 8.06
N SER A 178 -6.86 -25.98 7.82
CA SER A 178 -7.38 -26.85 8.88
C SER A 178 -6.39 -27.07 10.03
N PHE A 179 -5.09 -27.06 9.76
CA PHE A 179 -4.07 -27.21 10.80
C PHE A 179 -3.99 -25.98 11.69
N VAL A 180 -4.01 -24.76 11.14
CA VAL A 180 -3.99 -23.50 11.91
C VAL A 180 -5.13 -23.46 12.94
N HIS A 181 -6.37 -23.74 12.53
CA HIS A 181 -7.52 -23.78 13.45
C HIS A 181 -7.53 -24.99 14.40
N ARG A 182 -6.65 -25.97 14.19
CA ARG A 182 -6.49 -27.10 15.13
C ARG A 182 -5.53 -26.74 16.26
N VAL A 183 -4.48 -25.97 15.97
CA VAL A 183 -3.40 -25.70 16.92
C VAL A 183 -3.57 -24.43 17.72
N ALA A 184 -4.45 -23.53 17.29
CA ALA A 184 -4.74 -22.28 17.97
C ALA A 184 -6.25 -22.01 17.98
N SER A 185 -6.75 -21.49 19.10
CA SER A 185 -8.13 -20.98 19.16
C SER A 185 -8.25 -19.68 18.35
N ASN A 186 -9.47 -19.28 17.99
CA ASN A 186 -9.67 -18.03 17.26
C ASN A 186 -9.19 -16.79 18.05
N GLU A 187 -9.23 -16.84 19.38
CA GLU A 187 -8.72 -15.77 20.22
C GLU A 187 -7.19 -15.76 20.31
N ASP A 188 -6.56 -16.93 20.34
CA ASP A 188 -5.09 -17.03 20.31
C ASP A 188 -4.54 -16.56 18.96
N LEU A 189 -5.22 -16.92 17.86
CA LEU A 189 -4.90 -16.42 16.53
C LEU A 189 -4.95 -14.88 16.50
N ALA A 190 -6.03 -14.29 17.03
CA ALA A 190 -6.16 -12.85 17.07
C ALA A 190 -5.11 -12.17 17.96
N GLN A 191 -4.80 -12.70 19.14
CA GLN A 191 -3.88 -12.03 20.07
C GLN A 191 -2.42 -12.23 19.71
N HIS A 192 -2.03 -13.46 19.36
CA HIS A 192 -0.63 -13.87 19.32
C HIS A 192 -0.14 -14.27 17.92
N TYR A 193 -1.04 -14.66 17.01
CA TYR A 193 -0.67 -15.25 15.71
C TYR A 193 -1.43 -14.63 14.54
N HIS A 194 -1.51 -13.30 14.53
CA HIS A 194 -2.34 -12.50 13.59
C HIS A 194 -1.60 -12.13 12.29
N THR A 195 -0.42 -12.71 12.03
CA THR A 195 0.33 -12.62 10.78
C THR A 195 0.85 -14.00 10.37
N VAL A 196 1.21 -14.18 9.10
CA VAL A 196 1.84 -15.43 8.63
C VAL A 196 3.18 -15.66 9.32
N ASP A 197 3.98 -14.61 9.51
CA ASP A 197 5.28 -14.71 10.18
C ASP A 197 5.13 -15.22 11.61
N LEU A 198 4.18 -14.67 12.39
CA LEU A 198 3.89 -15.13 13.75
C LEU A 198 3.38 -16.58 13.76
N LEU A 199 2.61 -17.01 12.76
CA LEU A 199 2.24 -18.42 12.61
C LEU A 199 3.48 -19.29 12.37
N LEU A 200 4.41 -18.86 11.51
CA LEU A 200 5.63 -19.57 11.18
C LEU A 200 6.65 -19.60 12.33
N GLU A 201 6.52 -18.75 13.35
CA GLU A 201 7.31 -18.83 14.59
C GLU A 201 6.90 -20.01 15.49
N ARG A 202 5.69 -20.56 15.34
CA ARG A 202 5.24 -21.69 16.17
C ARG A 202 5.91 -23.00 15.76
N GLU A 203 6.45 -23.72 16.74
CA GLU A 203 7.10 -25.01 16.50
C GLU A 203 6.20 -26.06 15.83
N ASP A 204 4.92 -26.12 16.20
CA ASP A 204 3.97 -27.07 15.64
C ASP A 204 3.67 -26.77 14.17
N ILE A 205 3.53 -25.49 13.82
CA ILE A 205 3.38 -25.02 12.43
C ILE A 205 4.66 -25.28 11.64
N GLN A 206 5.85 -25.04 12.18
CA GLN A 206 7.12 -25.34 11.50
C GLN A 206 7.28 -26.84 11.20
N LYS A 207 6.97 -27.70 12.18
CA LYS A 207 6.97 -29.16 12.01
C LYS A 207 5.96 -29.58 10.93
N TRP A 208 4.76 -28.99 10.97
CA TRP A 208 3.74 -29.23 9.96
C TRP A 208 4.16 -28.75 8.58
N GLN A 209 4.72 -27.56 8.44
CA GLN A 209 5.21 -27.00 7.18
C GLN A 209 6.20 -27.95 6.50
N LYS A 210 7.21 -28.43 7.23
CA LYS A 210 8.23 -29.38 6.73
C LYS A 210 7.63 -30.70 6.22
N TYR A 211 6.53 -31.14 6.83
CA TYR A 211 5.78 -32.33 6.39
C TYR A 211 4.87 -32.02 5.20
N ALA A 212 4.09 -30.94 5.29
CA ALA A 212 3.07 -30.53 4.35
C ALA A 212 3.67 -30.18 2.98
N SER A 213 4.84 -29.53 2.94
CA SER A 213 5.53 -29.15 1.70
C SER A 213 5.89 -30.34 0.82
N LYS A 214 6.06 -31.53 1.41
CA LYS A 214 6.41 -32.78 0.71
C LYS A 214 5.20 -33.56 0.21
N GLN A 215 3.98 -33.14 0.55
CA GLN A 215 2.77 -33.89 0.21
C GLN A 215 2.39 -33.68 -1.25
N ARG A 216 2.21 -34.79 -1.98
CA ARG A 216 1.76 -34.79 -3.37
C ARG A 216 0.29 -34.35 -3.46
N PHE A 217 -0.04 -33.59 -4.51
CA PHE A 217 -1.40 -33.14 -4.80
C PHE A 217 -1.89 -33.75 -6.12
N GLY A 218 -3.20 -34.00 -6.24
CA GLY A 218 -3.81 -34.52 -7.48
C GLY A 218 -3.64 -36.03 -7.73
N ILE A 219 -3.10 -36.77 -6.78
CA ILE A 219 -2.81 -38.20 -6.95
C ILE A 219 -3.84 -39.02 -6.19
N ARG A 220 -4.67 -39.78 -6.93
CA ARG A 220 -5.56 -40.78 -6.34
C ARG A 220 -4.70 -41.88 -5.75
N ARG A 221 -4.85 -42.13 -4.44
CA ARG A 221 -4.32 -43.34 -3.82
C ARG A 221 -5.14 -44.51 -4.35
N GLY A 222 -4.48 -45.41 -5.06
CA GLY A 222 -5.06 -46.71 -5.45
C GLY A 222 -5.20 -47.63 -4.26
#